data_AF-A0A936KI01-F1
#
_entry.id   AF-A0A936KI01-F1
#
_cell.length_a   1.000
_cell.length_b   1.000
_cell.length_c   1.000
_cell.angle_alpha   90.00
_cell.angle_beta   90.00
_cell.angle_gamma   90.00
#
_symmetry.space_group_name_H-M   'P 1'
#
loop_
_entity.id
_entity.type
_entity.pdbx_description
1 polymer ?
#
loop_
_entity_poly.entity_id
_entity_poly.type
_entity_poly.pdbx_seq_one_letter_code
_entity_poly.pdbx_strand_id
1 'polypeptide(L)'
;MGVFDKIKSLFIVEEDAGQNQNPLDAVTNEKATTTQPKVETPTIQTPKPTQVNSSGTITDKFTDVLMKALSDNNIEGFDYLEFRQGLLSLSKMPMDEGTRFQAAFSMAQAMGATPQRLVETGNQYLKVLEGELNKFNEAVANQSNTLIGGKQSEMKQLNEFIQQKSTQIKKLTEEMQQHQQRIEVLEKELSEANSKVETTKSNFIATYKNVSDAIKSDILNIQKYLSNK
;
A
#
# COMPACT_ATOMS: atom_id res chain seq x y z
N MET A 1 -8.54 -36.00 -30.01
CA MET A 1 -7.72 -35.49 -28.88
C MET A 1 -6.72 -34.53 -29.48
N GLY A 2 -6.66 -33.28 -29.00
CA GLY A 2 -5.76 -32.29 -29.59
C GLY A 2 -4.29 -32.58 -29.26
N VAL A 3 -3.37 -32.05 -30.07
CA VAL A 3 -1.90 -32.12 -29.82
C VAL A 3 -1.56 -31.59 -28.42
N PHE A 4 -2.27 -30.55 -27.97
CA PHE A 4 -2.16 -29.97 -26.63
C PHE A 4 -2.44 -30.95 -25.48
N ASP A 5 -3.60 -31.64 -25.51
CA ASP A 5 -3.98 -32.58 -24.44
C ASP A 5 -3.00 -33.76 -24.36
N LYS A 6 -2.51 -34.20 -25.52
CA LYS A 6 -1.48 -35.24 -25.62
C LYS A 6 -0.19 -34.78 -24.95
N ILE A 7 0.32 -33.60 -25.30
CA ILE A 7 1.55 -33.05 -24.72
C ILE A 7 1.41 -32.85 -23.21
N LYS A 8 0.29 -32.30 -22.73
CA LYS A 8 0.05 -32.12 -21.28
C LYS A 8 0.17 -33.43 -20.50
N SER A 9 -0.38 -34.53 -21.03
CA SER A 9 -0.30 -35.86 -20.41
C SER A 9 1.11 -36.47 -20.36
N LEU A 10 2.07 -35.95 -21.15
CA LEU A 10 3.46 -36.45 -21.19
C LEU A 10 4.33 -35.97 -20.02
N PHE A 11 3.89 -34.92 -19.32
CA PHE A 11 4.71 -34.21 -18.35
C PHE A 11 4.06 -34.09 -16.97
N ILE A 12 2.77 -34.37 -16.83
CA ILE A 12 2.09 -34.45 -15.53
C ILE A 12 2.02 -35.92 -15.11
N VAL A 13 2.70 -36.26 -14.01
CA VAL A 13 2.46 -37.52 -13.31
C VAL A 13 1.24 -37.30 -12.43
N GLU A 14 0.17 -38.05 -12.66
CA GLU A 14 -0.96 -38.13 -11.71
C GLU A 14 -0.46 -38.81 -10.43
N GLU A 15 0.05 -38.02 -9.48
CA GLU A 15 0.11 -38.43 -8.08
C GLU A 15 -1.30 -38.28 -7.49
N ASP A 16 -1.90 -39.43 -7.15
CA ASP A 16 -3.14 -39.56 -6.39
C ASP A 16 -3.12 -38.63 -5.16
N ALA A 17 -3.94 -37.58 -5.19
CA ALA A 17 -4.19 -36.74 -4.04
C ALA A 17 -5.03 -37.52 -3.02
N GLY A 18 -4.35 -38.27 -2.16
CA GLY A 18 -4.93 -38.94 -1.00
C GLY A 18 -5.62 -37.95 -0.08
N GLN A 19 -6.94 -38.06 -0.02
CA GLN A 19 -7.81 -37.47 0.99
C GLN A 19 -7.31 -37.82 2.40
N ASN A 20 -7.26 -36.83 3.29
CA ASN A 20 -7.62 -37.11 4.67
C ASN A 20 -8.26 -35.89 5.34
N GLN A 21 -9.57 -36.01 5.54
CA GLN A 21 -10.33 -35.23 6.51
C GLN A 21 -9.97 -35.74 7.91
N ASN A 22 -9.75 -34.82 8.85
CA ASN A 22 -10.62 -34.80 10.04
C ASN A 22 -10.43 -33.49 10.86
N PRO A 23 -11.52 -32.82 11.22
CA PRO A 23 -11.58 -31.81 12.28
C PRO A 23 -11.97 -32.47 13.62
N LEU A 24 -11.52 -31.92 14.76
CA LEU A 24 -12.13 -32.09 16.09
C LEU A 24 -11.54 -31.01 17.02
N ASP A 25 -12.33 -30.00 17.38
CA ASP A 25 -13.00 -29.80 18.69
C ASP A 25 -12.16 -28.99 19.69
N ALA A 26 -12.56 -27.73 19.96
CA ALA A 26 -13.27 -27.27 21.18
C ALA A 26 -12.28 -27.05 22.37
N VAL A 27 -12.25 -25.92 23.09
CA VAL A 27 -13.29 -25.35 23.95
C VAL A 27 -12.89 -23.91 24.35
N THR A 28 -13.94 -23.11 24.55
CA THR A 28 -14.13 -21.78 25.14
C THR A 28 -13.40 -21.46 26.46
N ASN A 29 -13.12 -20.17 26.73
CA ASN A 29 -13.81 -19.45 27.81
C ASN A 29 -13.66 -17.90 27.80
N GLU A 30 -14.81 -17.23 27.99
CA GLU A 30 -15.13 -16.03 28.80
C GLU A 30 -14.17 -14.81 28.91
N LYS A 31 -14.56 -13.53 29.09
CA LYS A 31 -15.81 -12.73 29.05
C LYS A 31 -15.42 -11.28 29.47
N ALA A 32 -15.99 -10.25 28.81
CA ALA A 32 -16.25 -8.83 29.21
C ALA A 32 -15.15 -7.99 29.93
N THR A 33 -14.92 -6.68 29.67
CA THR A 33 -15.82 -5.53 29.90
C THR A 33 -15.17 -4.21 29.38
N THR A 34 -15.94 -3.12 29.41
CA THR A 34 -15.98 -1.87 28.63
C THR A 34 -15.11 -0.65 29.08
N THR A 35 -14.94 0.32 28.14
CA THR A 35 -14.77 1.82 28.22
C THR A 35 -13.46 2.51 28.68
N GLN A 36 -12.75 3.20 27.77
CA GLN A 36 -12.77 4.68 27.51
C GLN A 36 -11.67 5.12 26.48
N PRO A 37 -11.85 6.25 25.74
CA PRO A 37 -11.01 6.64 24.60
C PRO A 37 -9.83 7.54 24.99
N LYS A 38 -8.60 7.13 24.64
CA LYS A 38 -7.37 7.95 24.71
C LYS A 38 -6.98 8.37 23.29
N VAL A 39 -6.82 9.68 23.10
CA VAL A 39 -6.34 10.29 21.85
C VAL A 39 -4.88 9.88 21.66
N GLU A 40 -4.63 8.96 20.73
CA GLU A 40 -3.29 8.56 20.30
C GLU A 40 -3.04 9.04 18.88
N THR A 41 -2.00 9.85 18.74
CA THR A 41 -1.39 10.25 17.48
C THR A 41 -1.11 9.01 16.62
N PRO A 42 -1.51 8.96 15.33
CA PRO A 42 -1.26 7.78 14.51
C PRO A 42 0.25 7.68 14.26
N THR A 43 0.89 6.80 15.01
CA THR A 43 2.28 6.41 14.77
C THR A 43 2.24 5.49 13.55
N ILE A 44 2.75 5.97 12.42
CA ILE A 44 2.84 5.19 11.18
C ILE A 44 3.81 4.04 11.44
N GLN A 45 3.27 2.86 11.75
CA GLN A 45 4.03 1.62 11.79
C GLN A 45 4.35 1.24 10.35
N THR A 46 5.60 1.40 9.94
CA THR A 46 6.11 0.83 8.69
C THR A 46 6.00 -0.69 8.78
N PRO A 47 5.22 -1.38 7.91
CA PRO A 47 5.16 -2.82 7.95
C PRO A 47 6.55 -3.37 7.59
N LYS A 48 7.14 -4.10 8.54
CA LYS A 48 8.39 -4.87 8.36
C LYS A 48 8.18 -5.86 7.20
N PRO A 49 9.11 -5.99 6.25
CA PRO A 49 8.95 -6.90 5.13
C PRO A 49 8.89 -8.34 5.64
N THR A 50 7.74 -8.98 5.48
CA THR A 50 7.59 -10.42 5.68
C THR A 50 8.43 -11.12 4.62
N GLN A 51 9.51 -11.77 5.04
CA GLN A 51 10.25 -12.69 4.18
C GLN A 51 9.36 -13.88 3.87
N VAL A 52 8.86 -13.94 2.65
CA VAL A 52 8.13 -15.11 2.15
C VAL A 52 9.17 -16.04 1.54
N ASN A 53 9.55 -17.09 2.27
CA ASN A 53 10.27 -18.23 1.71
C ASN A 53 9.27 -19.07 0.91
N SER A 54 8.94 -18.62 -0.30
CA SER A 54 8.02 -19.34 -1.18
C SER A 54 8.81 -20.26 -2.10
N SER A 55 8.85 -21.57 -1.77
CA SER A 55 9.18 -22.61 -2.75
C SER A 55 8.05 -22.69 -3.77
N GLY A 56 8.38 -22.68 -5.08
CA GLY A 56 7.39 -22.78 -6.13
C GLY A 56 6.67 -24.14 -6.12
N THR A 57 5.37 -24.14 -6.41
CA THR A 57 4.58 -25.34 -6.68
C THR A 57 4.24 -25.41 -8.17
N ILE A 58 4.18 -26.61 -8.73
CA ILE A 58 3.66 -26.82 -10.09
C ILE A 58 2.17 -26.49 -10.04
N THR A 59 1.71 -25.62 -10.94
CA THR A 59 0.29 -25.24 -11.02
C THR A 59 -0.21 -25.46 -12.43
N ASP A 60 -1.47 -25.90 -12.55
CA ASP A 60 -2.10 -26.20 -13.84
C ASP A 60 -2.02 -25.04 -14.81
N LYS A 61 -2.14 -23.79 -14.32
CA LYS A 61 -2.05 -22.60 -15.15
C LYS A 61 -0.69 -22.47 -15.84
N PHE A 62 0.42 -22.62 -15.12
CA PHE A 62 1.75 -22.49 -15.71
C PHE A 62 2.09 -23.71 -16.56
N THR A 63 1.63 -24.90 -16.17
CA THR A 63 1.71 -26.10 -17.00
C THR A 63 1.00 -25.88 -18.32
N ASP A 64 -0.23 -25.35 -18.33
CA ASP A 64 -1.00 -25.10 -19.55
C ASP A 64 -0.30 -24.10 -20.48
N VAL A 65 0.28 -23.03 -19.94
CA VAL A 65 1.04 -22.05 -20.74
C VAL A 65 2.25 -22.71 -21.42
N LEU A 66 3.04 -23.49 -20.67
CA LEU A 66 4.22 -24.15 -21.21
C LEU A 66 3.86 -25.24 -22.22
N MET A 67 2.83 -26.06 -21.92
CA MET A 67 2.35 -27.10 -22.85
C MET A 67 1.75 -26.51 -24.12
N LYS A 68 1.09 -25.36 -24.02
CA LYS A 68 0.59 -24.64 -25.18
C LYS A 68 1.74 -24.15 -26.05
N ALA A 69 2.77 -23.55 -25.45
CA ALA A 69 3.95 -23.08 -26.19
C ALA A 69 4.66 -24.23 -26.92
N LEU A 70 4.78 -25.40 -26.30
CA LEU A 70 5.31 -26.60 -26.94
C LEU A 70 4.41 -27.07 -28.09
N SER A 71 3.08 -27.10 -27.90
CA SER A 71 2.12 -27.50 -28.93
C SER A 71 2.09 -26.54 -30.12
N ASP A 72 2.21 -25.24 -29.89
CA ASP A 72 2.23 -24.21 -30.94
C ASP A 72 3.53 -24.29 -31.77
N ASN A 73 4.61 -24.83 -31.18
CA ASN A 73 5.90 -25.03 -31.82
C ASN A 73 6.13 -26.52 -32.17
N ASN A 74 5.07 -27.29 -32.36
CA ASN A 74 5.18 -28.71 -32.70
C ASN A 74 5.90 -28.90 -34.04
N ILE A 75 6.90 -29.78 -34.05
CA ILE A 75 7.76 -30.01 -35.21
C ILE A 75 7.16 -31.13 -36.07
N GLU A 76 7.17 -30.96 -37.39
CA GLU A 76 6.69 -32.00 -38.32
C GLU A 76 7.57 -33.26 -38.30
N GLY A 77 6.93 -34.42 -38.37
CA GLY A 77 7.56 -35.74 -38.39
C GLY A 77 7.65 -36.40 -37.01
N PHE A 78 8.41 -37.50 -36.92
CA PHE A 78 8.66 -38.16 -35.63
C PHE A 78 9.76 -37.39 -34.86
N ASP A 79 9.41 -36.83 -33.71
CA ASP A 79 10.25 -35.92 -32.93
C ASP A 79 10.42 -36.35 -31.46
N TYR A 80 11.03 -35.50 -30.65
CA TYR A 80 11.22 -35.73 -29.22
C TYR A 80 9.91 -35.96 -28.44
N LEU A 81 8.82 -35.26 -28.76
CA LEU A 81 7.55 -35.39 -28.02
C LEU A 81 6.89 -36.74 -28.33
N GLU A 82 6.93 -37.16 -29.60
CA GLU A 82 6.47 -38.49 -30.01
C GLU A 82 7.33 -39.62 -29.41
N PHE A 83 8.65 -39.42 -29.34
CA PHE A 83 9.55 -40.35 -28.67
C PHE A 83 9.24 -40.47 -27.16
N ARG A 84 9.01 -39.34 -26.48
CA ARG A 84 8.63 -39.30 -25.06
C ARG A 84 7.29 -40.00 -24.82
N GLN A 85 6.33 -39.87 -25.73
CA GLN A 85 5.07 -40.63 -25.68
C GLN A 85 5.28 -42.14 -25.75
N GLY A 86 6.19 -42.59 -26.61
CA GLY A 86 6.59 -44.00 -26.70
C GLY A 86 7.21 -44.50 -25.39
N LEU A 87 8.12 -43.72 -24.80
CA LEU A 87 8.75 -44.03 -23.51
C LEU A 87 7.71 -44.15 -22.38
N LEU A 88 6.75 -43.22 -22.31
CA LEU A 88 5.68 -43.25 -21.31
C LEU A 88 4.74 -44.46 -21.50
N SER A 89 4.53 -44.89 -22.74
CA SER A 89 3.72 -46.08 -23.01
C SER A 89 4.42 -47.36 -22.54
N LEU A 90 5.75 -47.43 -22.71
CA LEU A 90 6.59 -48.55 -22.28
C LEU A 90 6.99 -48.50 -20.79
N SER A 91 6.77 -47.38 -20.09
CA SER A 91 7.02 -47.30 -18.63
C SER A 91 6.03 -48.14 -17.83
N LYS A 92 4.88 -48.48 -18.43
CA LYS A 92 3.84 -49.36 -17.85
C LYS A 92 4.26 -50.84 -17.77
N MET A 93 5.37 -51.22 -18.41
CA MET A 93 5.90 -52.57 -18.38
C MET A 93 7.16 -52.64 -17.51
N PRO A 94 7.37 -53.74 -16.75
CA PRO A 94 8.55 -53.91 -15.92
C PRO A 94 9.78 -54.22 -16.80
N MET A 95 10.43 -53.17 -17.26
CA MET A 95 11.71 -53.20 -17.96
C MET A 95 12.62 -52.10 -17.43
N ASP A 96 13.93 -52.30 -17.52
CA ASP A 96 14.92 -51.28 -17.16
C ASP A 96 14.89 -50.11 -18.16
N GLU A 97 15.41 -48.95 -17.74
CA GLU A 97 15.38 -47.72 -18.52
C GLU A 97 16.14 -47.83 -19.85
N GLY A 98 17.32 -48.46 -19.85
CA GLY A 98 18.12 -48.64 -21.06
C GLY A 98 17.38 -49.45 -22.11
N THR A 99 16.83 -50.59 -21.72
CA THR A 99 15.99 -51.44 -22.59
C THR A 99 14.76 -50.69 -23.10
N ARG A 100 14.12 -49.87 -22.26
CA ARG A 100 12.95 -49.05 -22.64
C ARG A 100 13.29 -48.03 -23.73
N PHE A 101 14.42 -47.34 -23.58
CA PHE A 101 14.90 -46.37 -24.57
C PHE A 101 15.28 -47.04 -25.89
N GLN A 102 15.95 -48.19 -25.83
CA GLN A 102 16.28 -48.97 -27.03
C GLN A 102 15.03 -49.47 -27.75
N ALA A 103 14.05 -50.01 -27.02
CA ALA A 103 12.79 -50.50 -27.58
C ALA A 103 11.97 -49.37 -28.22
N ALA A 104 11.83 -48.23 -27.53
CA ALA A 104 11.16 -47.04 -28.09
C ALA A 104 11.89 -46.55 -29.35
N PHE A 105 13.23 -46.56 -29.33
CA PHE A 105 14.02 -46.08 -30.46
C PHE A 105 13.94 -47.01 -31.67
N SER A 106 13.92 -48.34 -31.49
CA SER A 106 13.70 -49.28 -32.59
C SER A 106 12.37 -49.06 -33.30
N MET A 107 11.30 -48.76 -32.55
CA MET A 107 10.00 -48.39 -33.13
C MET A 107 10.07 -47.04 -33.86
N ALA A 108 10.70 -46.04 -33.25
CA ALA A 108 10.89 -44.72 -33.84
C ALA A 108 11.73 -44.76 -35.14
N GLN A 109 12.77 -45.60 -35.18
CA GLN A 109 13.65 -45.77 -36.34
C GLN A 109 12.88 -46.35 -37.53
N ALA A 110 11.95 -47.29 -37.29
CA ALA A 110 11.05 -47.81 -38.34
C ALA A 110 10.13 -46.72 -38.92
N MET A 111 9.89 -45.64 -38.16
CA MET A 111 9.14 -44.45 -38.58
C MET A 111 10.04 -43.31 -39.11
N GLY A 112 11.33 -43.57 -39.33
CA GLY A 112 12.28 -42.61 -39.92
C GLY A 112 12.97 -41.68 -38.93
N ALA A 113 12.86 -41.91 -37.62
CA ALA A 113 13.56 -41.11 -36.62
C ALA A 113 15.06 -41.46 -36.56
N THR A 114 15.89 -40.46 -36.27
CA THR A 114 17.33 -40.63 -35.99
C THR A 114 17.66 -40.07 -34.60
N PRO A 115 18.70 -40.59 -33.91
CA PRO A 115 19.10 -40.07 -32.60
C PRO A 115 19.42 -38.58 -32.66
N GLN A 116 20.10 -38.14 -33.72
CA GLN A 116 20.44 -36.74 -33.97
C GLN A 116 19.18 -35.88 -34.04
N ARG A 117 18.16 -36.32 -34.80
CA ARG A 117 16.89 -35.58 -34.92
C ARG A 117 16.15 -35.48 -33.59
N LEU A 118 16.14 -36.53 -32.77
CA LEU A 118 15.50 -36.50 -31.44
C LEU A 118 16.18 -35.49 -30.50
N VAL A 119 17.52 -35.44 -30.53
CA VAL A 119 18.30 -34.46 -29.75
C VAL A 119 18.07 -33.04 -30.29
N GLU A 120 18.10 -32.84 -31.61
CA GLU A 120 17.84 -31.54 -32.23
C GLU A 120 16.46 -30.99 -31.89
N THR A 121 15.42 -31.81 -32.04
CA THR A 121 14.03 -31.42 -31.74
C THR A 121 13.83 -31.18 -30.24
N GLY A 122 14.42 -32.01 -29.37
CA GLY A 122 14.43 -31.76 -27.92
C GLY A 122 15.08 -30.43 -27.54
N ASN A 123 16.22 -30.09 -28.15
CA ASN A 123 16.88 -28.80 -27.95
C ASN A 123 16.05 -27.61 -28.48
N GLN A 124 15.30 -27.80 -29.56
CA GLN A 124 14.37 -26.78 -30.05
C GLN A 124 13.23 -26.52 -29.06
N TYR A 125 12.64 -27.57 -28.48
CA TYR A 125 11.63 -27.41 -27.44
C TYR A 125 12.18 -26.75 -26.17
N LEU A 126 13.41 -27.04 -25.77
CA LEU A 126 14.07 -26.33 -24.67
C LEU A 126 14.23 -24.83 -24.95
N LYS A 127 14.60 -24.45 -26.18
CA LYS A 127 14.66 -23.04 -26.58
C LYS A 127 13.30 -22.35 -26.55
N VAL A 128 12.23 -23.05 -26.92
CA VAL A 128 10.86 -22.52 -26.81
C VAL A 128 10.50 -22.25 -25.35
N LEU A 129 10.80 -23.19 -24.45
CA LEU A 129 10.57 -23.02 -23.01
C LEU A 129 11.42 -21.89 -22.41
N GLU A 130 12.68 -21.76 -22.83
CA GLU A 130 13.54 -20.64 -22.44
C GLU A 130 12.97 -19.29 -22.91
N GLY A 131 12.42 -19.25 -24.12
CA GLY A 131 11.71 -18.07 -24.64
C GLY A 131 10.50 -17.69 -23.79
N GLU A 132 9.68 -18.65 -23.38
CA GLU A 132 8.53 -18.40 -22.49
C GLU A 132 8.98 -17.96 -21.08
N LEU A 133 10.05 -18.55 -20.55
CA LEU A 133 10.64 -18.12 -19.28
C LEU A 133 11.09 -16.66 -19.34
N ASN A 134 11.73 -16.24 -20.43
CA ASN A 134 12.18 -14.86 -20.61
C ASN A 134 11.00 -13.88 -20.69
N LYS A 135 9.95 -14.21 -21.45
CA LYS A 135 8.71 -13.40 -21.51
C LYS A 135 8.05 -13.29 -20.14
N PHE A 136 8.01 -14.38 -19.37
CA PHE A 136 7.46 -14.38 -18.02
C PHE A 136 8.27 -13.46 -17.09
N ASN A 137 9.60 -13.56 -17.12
CA ASN A 137 10.48 -12.70 -16.33
C ASN A 137 10.31 -11.22 -16.68
N GLU A 138 10.17 -10.90 -17.96
CA GLU A 138 9.89 -9.53 -18.41
C GLU A 138 8.53 -9.04 -17.90
N ALA A 139 7.48 -9.86 -18.00
CA ALA A 139 6.16 -9.52 -17.48
C ALA A 139 6.18 -9.30 -15.95
N VAL A 140 6.90 -10.14 -15.20
CA VAL A 140 7.09 -9.98 -13.75
C VAL A 140 7.85 -8.69 -13.44
N ALA A 141 8.92 -8.39 -14.17
CA ALA A 141 9.68 -7.15 -13.99
C ALA A 141 8.81 -5.91 -14.26
N ASN A 142 8.01 -5.92 -15.33
CA ASN A 142 7.09 -4.85 -15.67
C ASN A 142 6.01 -4.68 -14.60
N GLN A 143 5.37 -5.78 -14.18
CA GLN A 143 4.35 -5.76 -13.13
C GLN A 143 4.93 -5.25 -11.79
N SER A 144 6.15 -5.68 -11.45
CA SER A 144 6.88 -5.22 -10.27
C SER A 144 7.16 -3.72 -10.35
N ASN A 145 7.69 -3.23 -11.47
CA ASN A 145 7.97 -1.81 -11.67
C ASN A 145 6.70 -0.95 -11.59
N THR A 146 5.60 -1.40 -12.20
CA THR A 146 4.32 -0.67 -12.13
C THR A 146 3.74 -0.65 -10.71
N LEU A 147 3.65 -1.81 -10.05
CA LEU A 147 3.01 -1.90 -8.73
C LEU A 147 3.89 -1.35 -7.60
N ILE A 148 5.16 -1.73 -7.57
CA ILE A 148 6.09 -1.35 -6.51
C ILE A 148 6.62 0.05 -6.78
N GLY A 149 7.08 0.34 -8.01
CA GLY A 149 7.57 1.67 -8.37
C GLY A 149 6.49 2.75 -8.26
N GLY A 150 5.26 2.46 -8.70
CA GLY A 150 4.12 3.36 -8.52
C GLY A 150 3.85 3.68 -7.05
N LYS A 151 3.76 2.65 -6.19
CA LYS A 151 3.57 2.82 -4.73
C LYS A 151 4.74 3.54 -4.07
N GLN A 152 5.98 3.28 -4.47
CA GLN A 152 7.16 3.98 -3.95
C GLN A 152 7.14 5.47 -4.30
N SER A 153 6.74 5.81 -5.54
CA SER A 153 6.58 7.20 -5.98
C SER A 153 5.48 7.91 -5.19
N GLU A 154 4.32 7.28 -5.02
CA GLU A 154 3.21 7.80 -4.22
C GLU A 154 3.63 8.03 -2.75
N MET A 155 4.32 7.07 -2.13
CA MET A 155 4.87 7.25 -0.78
C MET A 155 5.84 8.44 -0.69
N LYS A 156 6.69 8.65 -1.71
CA LYS A 156 7.61 9.79 -1.74
C LYS A 156 6.84 11.11 -1.82
N GLN A 157 5.84 11.20 -2.71
CA GLN A 157 5.00 12.40 -2.86
C GLN A 157 4.22 12.71 -1.57
N LEU A 158 3.63 11.70 -0.93
CA LEU A 158 2.93 11.89 0.34
C LEU A 158 3.88 12.39 1.45
N ASN A 159 5.09 11.84 1.54
CA ASN A 159 6.09 12.32 2.50
C ASN A 159 6.50 13.78 2.25
N GLU A 160 6.68 14.19 0.99
CA GLU A 160 6.97 15.58 0.63
C GLU A 160 5.81 16.51 1.04
N PHE A 161 4.56 16.12 0.79
CA PHE A 161 3.38 16.88 1.22
C PHE A 161 3.27 16.97 2.75
N ILE A 162 3.57 15.89 3.47
CA ILE A 162 3.61 15.90 4.94
C ILE A 162 4.63 16.94 5.44
N GLN A 163 5.84 16.98 4.88
CA GLN A 163 6.87 17.95 5.27
C GLN A 163 6.45 19.40 4.98
N GLN A 164 5.87 19.65 3.81
CA GLN A 164 5.36 20.97 3.44
C GLN A 164 4.23 21.43 4.38
N LYS A 165 3.27 20.55 4.68
CA LYS A 165 2.16 20.85 5.58
C LYS A 165 2.61 21.04 7.03
N SER A 166 3.56 20.24 7.50
CA SER A 166 4.20 20.42 8.81
C SER A 166 4.84 21.81 8.94
N THR A 167 5.55 22.25 7.91
CA THR A 167 6.14 23.60 7.86
C THR A 167 5.07 24.70 7.89
N GLN A 168 3.96 24.52 7.15
CA GLN A 168 2.82 25.46 7.18
C GLN A 168 2.18 25.53 8.57
N ILE A 169 1.97 24.39 9.23
CA ILE A 169 1.43 24.33 10.59
C ILE A 169 2.33 25.10 11.57
N LYS A 170 3.64 24.92 11.47
CA LYS A 170 4.59 25.65 12.32
C LYS A 170 4.46 27.16 12.14
N LYS A 171 4.46 27.63 10.89
CA LYS A 171 4.31 29.07 10.57
C LYS A 171 2.99 29.63 11.10
N LEU A 172 1.87 28.94 10.86
CA LEU A 172 0.55 29.36 11.34
C LEU A 172 0.50 29.40 12.87
N THR A 173 1.18 28.48 13.55
CA THR A 173 1.26 28.47 15.02
C THR A 173 2.05 29.67 15.55
N GLU A 174 3.16 30.03 14.88
CA GLU A 174 3.94 31.23 15.21
C GLU A 174 3.11 32.52 15.00
N GLU A 175 2.39 32.62 13.89
CA GLU A 175 1.49 33.75 13.60
C GLU A 175 0.36 33.86 14.64
N MET A 176 -0.24 32.73 15.03
CA MET A 176 -1.25 32.70 16.10
C MET A 176 -0.70 33.23 17.43
N GLN A 177 0.52 32.84 17.81
CA GLN A 177 1.14 33.33 19.04
C GLN A 177 1.41 34.84 18.97
N GLN A 178 1.88 35.35 17.84
CA GLN A 178 2.10 36.80 17.64
C GLN A 178 0.79 37.59 17.76
N HIS A 179 -0.31 37.10 17.18
CA HIS A 179 -1.61 37.75 17.30
C HIS A 179 -2.15 37.71 18.73
N GLN A 180 -1.98 36.61 19.45
CA GLN A 180 -2.39 36.50 20.85
C GLN A 180 -1.64 37.53 21.72
N GLN A 181 -0.32 37.65 21.56
CA GLN A 181 0.47 38.67 22.27
C GLN A 181 0.02 40.09 21.92
N ARG A 182 -0.33 40.35 20.65
CA ARG A 182 -0.81 41.67 20.24
C ARG A 182 -2.17 42.00 20.88
N ILE A 183 -3.05 41.02 21.03
CA ILE A 183 -4.34 41.19 21.72
C ILE A 183 -4.10 41.59 23.17
N GLU A 184 -3.24 40.87 23.90
CA GLU A 184 -2.93 41.20 25.31
C GLU A 184 -2.37 42.62 25.49
N VAL A 185 -1.50 43.06 24.57
CA VAL A 185 -0.99 44.44 24.56
C VAL A 185 -2.12 45.45 24.32
N LEU A 186 -2.99 45.20 23.34
CA LEU A 186 -4.11 46.08 23.03
C LEU A 186 -5.14 46.15 24.16
N GLU A 187 -5.39 45.06 24.87
CA GLU A 187 -6.27 45.03 26.04
C GLU A 187 -5.73 45.92 27.17
N LYS A 188 -4.41 45.90 27.39
CA LYS A 188 -3.75 46.77 28.36
C LYS A 188 -3.84 48.24 27.95
N GLU A 189 -3.51 48.55 26.69
CA GLU A 189 -3.61 49.90 26.13
C GLU A 189 -5.04 50.45 26.23
N LEU A 190 -6.05 49.61 25.94
CA LEU A 190 -7.47 49.97 26.02
C LEU A 190 -7.89 50.27 27.47
N SER A 191 -7.47 49.44 28.43
CA SER A 191 -7.76 49.65 29.86
C SER A 191 -7.16 50.96 30.36
N GLU A 192 -5.89 51.23 30.00
CA GLU A 192 -5.21 52.48 30.36
C GLU A 192 -5.88 53.71 29.73
N ALA A 193 -6.28 53.62 28.46
CA ALA A 193 -6.99 54.69 27.76
C ALA A 193 -8.36 54.97 28.41
N ASN A 194 -9.14 53.93 28.70
CA ASN A 194 -10.44 54.06 29.37
C ASN A 194 -10.30 54.70 30.76
N SER A 195 -9.32 54.27 31.55
CA SER A 195 -9.04 54.84 32.87
C SER A 195 -8.70 56.34 32.79
N LYS A 196 -7.89 56.75 31.82
CA LYS A 196 -7.58 58.17 31.58
C LYS A 196 -8.84 58.96 31.21
N VAL A 197 -9.65 58.45 30.29
CA VAL A 197 -10.91 59.11 29.87
C VAL A 197 -11.86 59.29 31.05
N GLU A 198 -12.11 58.25 31.84
CA GLU A 198 -13.00 58.34 33.00
C GLU A 198 -12.42 59.24 34.09
N THR A 199 -11.10 59.25 34.29
CA THR A 199 -10.44 60.17 35.23
C THR A 199 -10.61 61.62 34.79
N THR A 200 -10.35 61.95 33.52
CA THR A 200 -10.54 63.31 32.98
C THR A 200 -11.98 63.76 33.10
N LYS A 201 -12.95 62.88 32.78
CA LYS A 201 -14.38 63.15 32.91
C LYS A 201 -14.78 63.40 34.37
N SER A 202 -14.34 62.54 35.29
CA SER A 202 -14.62 62.67 36.72
C SER A 202 -14.06 63.98 37.28
N ASN A 203 -12.80 64.29 36.94
CA ASN A 203 -12.15 65.53 37.33
C ASN A 203 -12.92 66.75 36.82
N PHE A 204 -13.33 66.76 35.54
CA PHE A 204 -14.11 67.85 34.97
C PHE A 204 -15.46 68.05 35.68
N ILE A 205 -16.21 66.97 35.93
CA ILE A 205 -17.50 67.03 36.64
C ILE A 205 -17.31 67.55 38.07
N ALA A 206 -16.28 67.08 38.78
CA ALA A 206 -15.97 67.53 40.13
C ALA A 206 -15.62 69.02 40.16
N THR A 207 -14.77 69.49 39.24
CA THR A 207 -14.42 70.91 39.10
C THR A 207 -15.65 71.75 38.74
N TYR A 208 -16.46 71.31 37.77
CA TYR A 208 -17.69 71.99 37.38
C TYR A 208 -18.66 72.14 38.56
N LYS A 209 -18.86 71.07 39.34
CA LYS A 209 -19.72 71.10 40.53
C LYS A 209 -19.19 72.09 41.56
N ASN A 210 -17.90 72.06 41.86
CA ASN A 210 -17.28 72.96 42.83
C ASN A 210 -17.48 74.44 42.44
N VAL A 211 -17.16 74.79 41.18
CA VAL A 211 -17.34 76.15 40.66
C VAL A 211 -18.81 76.56 40.66
N SER A 212 -19.70 75.67 40.22
CA SER A 212 -21.15 75.95 40.18
C SER A 212 -21.73 76.17 41.57
N ASP A 213 -21.31 75.38 42.56
CA ASP A 213 -21.79 75.51 43.95
C ASP A 213 -21.27 76.79 44.60
N ALA A 214 -20.01 77.18 44.33
CA ALA A 214 -19.47 78.46 44.77
C ALA A 214 -20.28 79.63 44.21
N ILE A 215 -20.53 79.66 42.90
CA ILE A 215 -21.36 80.70 42.25
C ILE A 215 -22.77 80.74 42.84
N LYS A 216 -23.42 79.57 43.04
CA LYS A 216 -24.76 79.50 43.65
C LYS A 216 -24.76 80.05 45.08
N SER A 217 -23.75 79.70 45.87
CA SER A 217 -23.59 80.21 47.24
C SER A 217 -23.39 81.74 47.25
N ASP A 218 -22.57 82.25 46.33
CA ASP A 218 -22.34 83.69 46.18
C ASP A 218 -23.62 84.43 45.77
N ILE A 219 -24.41 83.88 44.85
CA ILE A 219 -25.72 84.43 44.47
C ILE A 219 -26.66 84.51 45.69
N LEU A 220 -26.73 83.44 46.50
CA LEU A 220 -27.55 83.43 47.72
C LEU A 220 -27.09 84.49 48.72
N ASN A 221 -25.78 84.63 48.91
CA ASN A 221 -25.21 85.66 49.78
C ASN A 221 -25.49 87.07 49.26
N ILE A 222 -25.34 87.32 47.96
CA ILE A 222 -25.67 88.60 47.32
C ILE A 222 -27.14 88.95 47.56
N GLN A 223 -28.06 88.01 47.30
CA GLN A 223 -29.49 88.21 47.56
C GLN A 223 -29.79 88.51 49.03
N LYS A 224 -29.13 87.80 49.94
CA LYS A 224 -29.35 87.97 51.39
C LYS A 224 -28.83 89.30 51.93
N TYR A 225 -27.64 89.73 51.51
CA TYR A 225 -26.94 90.86 52.11
C TYR A 225 -27.06 92.17 51.33
N LEU A 226 -27.39 92.12 50.04
CA LEU A 226 -27.40 93.30 49.16
C LEU A 226 -28.80 93.67 48.63
N SER A 227 -29.83 92.84 48.80
CA SER A 227 -31.19 93.13 48.31
C SER A 227 -32.11 93.87 49.29
N ASN A 228 -31.66 94.19 50.51
CA ASN A 228 -32.39 95.09 51.42
C ASN A 228 -31.80 96.50 51.36
N LYS A 229 -32.26 97.29 50.38
CA LYS A 229 -32.21 98.75 50.41
C LYS A 229 -33.39 99.33 49.64
#